data_AF-A0A2V9TEA5-F1
#
_entry.id   AF-A0A2V9TEA5-F1
#
_cell.length_a   1.000
_cell.length_b   1.000
_cell.length_c   1.000
_cell.angle_alpha   90.00
_cell.angle_beta   90.00
_cell.angle_gamma   90.00
#
_symmetry.space_group_name_H-M   'P 1'
#
loop_
_entity.id
_entity.type
_entity.pdbx_description
1 polymer ?
#
loop_
_entity_poly.entity_id
_entity_poly.type
_entity_poly.pdbx_seq_one_letter_code
_entity_poly.pdbx_strand_id
1 'polypeptide(L)'
;MRNFRTVVSCLFLLLVVAGISAAENPALSSVSLNSASVVGGNSVLGAVTLNMPAPSDVEVSLAADPSNAAKVPPSVTVPAGSTSATFQITTLLNKTAVVGNDATVTIYGNYGVTKHASFTALAPVSFDRMVDRVVQSERAFVATMKTMHPLAETYIQNLREDKDHNVEPTSDQYFIGRLDISAGPEDVLFEKQRPGFGRHFMNPFSGIFSRRFMPRGFAQMVMLDADFQKSSYYFNFVRQEFLGEVRCVVVDVQPKESAPKGLFTGRIWVEDRDFNIVRFNGTYTPHSRYSYYLHFDSWRLNLQPGVWLPTYIYIEESGTQRSSPPFHNLYFKAQTRLWGYDVERLKHDQEFTQIPVEAQRMWERVAEDNALDHLQKVGLLAPQGEVDRILQTVVNNLIITNKLEIVPDVRCRVLLTTPLESFTIGHTIVVSRGLLDVLPDEASLAMMLAHELGHIALGHRINTKLAFTDRFFFPDIDTFQRLDFGRSPADEQAADQKAVDLLTNSPYKDKLSNAGLFLKALQNRAPELTSLIKPHLGNTLGNAKTTRLSTLASSAPPLEMQRIEQIAALPLGGRIKLNSWSNHLEMMQVRPVALLSPQEKMPFEVTPFFPNMTRLSPPSTETVALK
;
A
#
# COMPACT_ATOMS: atom_id res chain seq x y z
N MET A 1 -51.18 78.82 24.84
CA MET A 1 -49.89 78.19 25.17
C MET A 1 -50.14 76.68 25.25
N ARG A 2 -50.17 75.97 24.10
CA ARG A 2 -49.21 74.94 23.59
C ARG A 2 -48.83 73.86 24.64
N ASN A 3 -48.92 72.54 24.45
CA ASN A 3 -49.30 71.64 23.35
C ASN A 3 -49.49 70.18 23.88
N PHE A 4 -50.05 69.32 23.03
CA PHE A 4 -50.60 67.94 23.13
C PHE A 4 -49.67 66.71 23.47
N ARG A 5 -50.30 65.66 24.07
CA ARG A 5 -50.28 64.16 23.82
C ARG A 5 -49.11 63.16 24.16
N THR A 6 -49.47 62.13 24.98
CA THR A 6 -49.29 60.62 24.95
C THR A 6 -47.97 59.82 25.22
N VAL A 7 -48.11 58.67 25.94
CA VAL A 7 -47.52 57.26 25.81
C VAL A 7 -46.75 56.61 27.00
N VAL A 8 -47.31 55.48 27.52
CA VAL A 8 -46.85 54.11 28.00
C VAL A 8 -45.43 53.84 28.60
N SER A 9 -45.32 53.10 29.75
CA SER A 9 -44.75 51.72 29.92
C SER A 9 -44.41 51.26 31.38
N CYS A 10 -44.24 49.93 31.54
CA CYS A 10 -44.24 48.98 32.67
C CYS A 10 -43.27 49.12 33.88
N LEU A 11 -43.60 48.44 35.01
CA LEU A 11 -42.62 47.75 35.88
C LEU A 11 -43.19 46.51 36.61
N PHE A 12 -42.41 45.42 36.61
CA PHE A 12 -42.60 44.08 37.21
C PHE A 12 -42.05 44.02 38.65
N LEU A 13 -42.61 43.18 39.53
CA LEU A 13 -41.90 42.65 40.72
C LEU A 13 -42.29 41.19 41.04
N LEU A 14 -41.25 40.37 41.28
CA LEU A 14 -41.21 38.92 41.51
C LEU A 14 -41.89 38.44 42.81
N LEU A 15 -42.41 37.21 42.79
CA LEU A 15 -42.57 36.35 43.97
C LEU A 15 -41.94 34.97 43.70
N VAL A 16 -41.03 34.55 44.57
CA VAL A 16 -40.23 33.32 44.47
C VAL A 16 -41.00 32.14 45.03
N VAL A 17 -41.11 31.05 44.26
CA VAL A 17 -41.58 29.74 44.72
C VAL A 17 -40.36 28.84 44.93
N ALA A 18 -40.15 28.36 46.15
CA ALA A 18 -39.12 27.37 46.46
C ALA A 18 -39.55 25.99 45.93
N GLY A 19 -38.91 25.55 44.84
CA GLY A 19 -39.04 24.19 44.34
C GLY A 19 -38.20 23.21 45.16
N ILE A 20 -38.83 22.16 45.68
CA ILE A 20 -38.12 21.00 46.24
C ILE A 20 -37.49 20.26 45.05
N SER A 21 -36.17 20.39 44.87
CA SER A 21 -35.41 19.55 43.95
C SER A 21 -35.30 18.16 44.57
N ALA A 22 -35.87 17.13 43.91
CA ALA A 22 -35.52 15.76 44.22
C ALA A 22 -34.00 15.60 44.02
N ALA A 23 -33.28 15.14 45.05
CA ALA A 23 -31.87 14.86 44.93
C ALA A 23 -31.68 13.70 43.94
N GLU A 24 -31.05 13.97 42.81
CA GLU A 24 -30.66 12.92 41.87
C GLU A 24 -29.62 12.03 42.58
N ASN A 25 -29.92 10.75 42.75
CA ASN A 25 -28.99 9.83 43.39
C ASN A 25 -27.85 9.51 42.42
N PRO A 26 -26.59 9.44 42.89
CA PRO A 26 -25.48 9.04 42.04
C PRO A 26 -25.74 7.64 41.45
N ALA A 27 -25.40 7.46 40.18
CA ALA A 27 -25.48 6.19 39.48
C ALA A 27 -24.20 5.95 38.69
N LEU A 28 -23.85 4.68 38.48
CA LEU A 28 -22.67 4.32 37.72
C LEU A 28 -22.84 4.70 36.23
N SER A 29 -21.99 5.60 35.75
CA SER A 29 -21.96 6.04 34.35
C SER A 29 -21.15 5.09 33.48
N SER A 30 -19.95 4.70 33.93
CA SER A 30 -19.05 3.81 33.17
C SER A 30 -18.12 2.97 34.05
N VAL A 31 -17.63 1.88 33.45
CA VAL A 31 -16.42 1.15 33.84
C VAL A 31 -15.47 1.25 32.66
N SER A 32 -14.22 1.64 32.90
CA SER A 32 -13.20 1.75 31.85
C SER A 32 -11.94 0.97 32.22
N LEU A 33 -11.23 0.50 31.22
CA LEU A 33 -9.98 -0.25 31.35
C LEU A 33 -8.88 0.48 30.60
N ASN A 34 -7.67 0.50 31.16
CA ASN A 34 -6.53 1.15 30.53
C ASN A 34 -5.90 0.33 29.39
N SER A 35 -6.32 -0.92 29.16
CA SER A 35 -5.77 -1.81 28.15
C SER A 35 -6.81 -2.81 27.65
N ALA A 36 -6.92 -2.96 26.33
CA ALA A 36 -7.84 -3.91 25.68
C ALA A 36 -7.30 -5.35 25.65
N SER A 37 -6.01 -5.57 25.90
CA SER A 37 -5.40 -6.90 25.99
C SER A 37 -4.19 -6.90 26.92
N VAL A 38 -3.96 -8.01 27.63
CA VAL A 38 -2.85 -8.16 28.60
C VAL A 38 -2.38 -9.62 28.65
N VAL A 39 -1.07 -9.88 28.76
CA VAL A 39 -0.58 -11.26 28.90
C VAL A 39 -0.92 -11.76 30.31
N GLY A 40 -1.48 -12.97 30.39
CA GLY A 40 -1.87 -13.61 31.64
C GLY A 40 -0.73 -13.60 32.67
N GLY A 41 -1.05 -13.17 33.88
CA GLY A 41 -0.08 -12.93 34.96
C GLY A 41 0.29 -11.45 35.17
N ASN A 42 -0.07 -10.54 34.25
CA ASN A 42 0.09 -9.09 34.43
C ASN A 42 -1.21 -8.41 34.90
N SER A 43 -1.11 -7.13 35.29
CA SER A 43 -2.24 -6.35 35.81
C SER A 43 -2.82 -5.36 34.78
N VAL A 44 -4.12 -5.09 34.91
CA VAL A 44 -4.87 -4.06 34.18
C VAL A 44 -5.41 -3.05 35.20
N LEU A 45 -5.42 -1.76 34.86
CA LEU A 45 -5.99 -0.73 35.70
C LEU A 45 -7.41 -0.42 35.23
N GLY A 46 -8.38 -0.60 36.11
CA GLY A 46 -9.77 -0.23 35.89
C GLY A 46 -10.13 1.09 36.60
N ALA A 47 -11.15 1.76 36.08
CA ALA A 47 -11.76 2.92 36.75
C ALA A 47 -13.28 2.83 36.67
N VAL A 48 -13.96 3.19 37.77
CA VAL A 48 -15.40 3.42 37.81
C VAL A 48 -15.67 4.93 37.77
N THR A 49 -16.74 5.35 37.09
CA THR A 49 -17.14 6.76 37.03
C THR A 49 -18.64 6.89 37.28
N LEU A 50 -19.01 7.77 38.21
CA LEU A 50 -20.38 8.15 38.52
C LEU A 50 -20.84 9.30 37.60
N ASN A 51 -22.15 9.42 37.39
CA ASN A 51 -22.76 10.53 36.62
C ASN A 51 -22.63 11.90 37.32
N MET A 52 -22.34 11.92 38.62
CA MET A 52 -22.19 13.13 39.44
C MET A 52 -21.25 12.88 40.63
N PRO A 53 -20.71 13.92 41.29
CA PRO A 53 -19.87 13.76 42.48
C PRO A 53 -20.58 12.98 43.59
N ALA A 54 -19.87 12.06 44.24
CA ALA A 54 -20.42 11.23 45.30
C ALA A 54 -20.83 12.10 46.51
N PRO A 55 -22.09 12.07 46.98
CA PRO A 55 -22.55 12.88 48.11
C PRO A 55 -21.97 12.42 49.46
N SER A 56 -21.61 11.13 49.55
CA SER A 56 -20.84 10.48 50.60
C SER A 56 -19.95 9.42 49.95
N ASP A 57 -19.12 8.70 50.71
CA ASP A 57 -18.38 7.56 50.16
C ASP A 57 -19.35 6.54 49.53
N VAL A 58 -19.11 6.21 48.26
CA VAL A 58 -19.94 5.29 47.47
C VAL A 58 -19.14 4.02 47.19
N GLU A 59 -19.65 2.89 47.66
CA GLU A 59 -19.06 1.58 47.41
C GLU A 59 -19.66 0.95 46.13
N VAL A 60 -18.84 0.76 45.10
CA VAL A 60 -19.22 0.11 43.84
C VAL A 60 -18.78 -1.35 43.88
N SER A 61 -19.72 -2.29 43.76
CA SER A 61 -19.40 -3.72 43.71
C SER A 61 -18.79 -4.09 42.36
N LEU A 62 -17.75 -4.93 42.38
CA LEU A 62 -17.01 -5.35 41.19
C LEU A 62 -17.04 -6.88 41.04
N ALA A 63 -17.12 -7.36 39.80
CA ALA A 63 -17.02 -8.78 39.47
C ALA A 63 -16.28 -8.99 38.14
N ALA A 64 -15.66 -10.16 37.97
CA ALA A 64 -14.99 -10.57 36.74
C ALA A 64 -15.60 -11.87 36.22
N ASP A 65 -15.78 -11.97 34.90
CA ASP A 65 -16.26 -13.15 34.20
C ASP A 65 -15.34 -13.50 33.01
N PRO A 66 -14.79 -14.72 32.91
CA PRO A 66 -14.89 -15.79 33.91
C PRO A 66 -13.99 -15.51 35.13
N SER A 67 -14.48 -15.82 36.32
CA SER A 67 -13.80 -15.52 37.60
C SER A 67 -12.49 -16.29 37.81
N ASN A 68 -12.22 -17.30 36.98
CA ASN A 68 -10.97 -18.06 36.94
C ASN A 68 -9.91 -17.46 36.00
N ALA A 69 -10.22 -16.40 35.24
CA ALA A 69 -9.28 -15.74 34.32
C ALA A 69 -8.67 -14.44 34.90
N ALA A 70 -9.39 -13.74 35.79
CA ALA A 70 -8.91 -12.54 36.45
C ALA A 70 -9.47 -12.39 37.86
N LYS A 71 -8.71 -11.72 38.73
CA LYS A 71 -9.13 -11.31 40.08
C LYS A 71 -9.29 -9.80 40.13
N VAL A 72 -10.39 -9.36 40.74
CA VAL A 72 -10.68 -7.96 41.09
C VAL A 72 -10.99 -7.85 42.58
N PRO A 73 -10.78 -6.68 43.21
CA PRO A 73 -11.38 -6.40 44.51
C PRO A 73 -12.89 -6.60 44.45
N PRO A 74 -13.55 -7.04 45.54
CA PRO A 74 -15.01 -7.21 45.55
C PRO A 74 -15.75 -5.87 45.43
N SER A 75 -15.12 -4.76 45.79
CA SER A 75 -15.64 -3.41 45.65
C SER A 75 -14.53 -2.37 45.54
N VAL A 76 -14.90 -1.17 45.08
CA VAL A 76 -14.06 0.03 45.06
C VAL A 76 -14.85 1.21 45.62
N THR A 77 -14.24 2.01 46.48
CA THR A 77 -14.87 3.19 47.09
C THR A 77 -14.57 4.45 46.27
N VAL A 78 -15.61 5.14 45.83
CA VAL A 78 -15.54 6.52 45.29
C VAL A 78 -15.69 7.49 46.47
N PRO A 79 -14.65 8.25 46.83
CA PRO A 79 -14.73 9.17 47.98
C PRO A 79 -15.76 10.27 47.78
N ALA A 80 -16.35 10.75 48.88
CA ALA A 80 -17.22 11.93 48.85
C ALA A 80 -16.60 13.10 48.07
N GLY A 81 -17.38 13.76 47.22
CA GLY A 81 -16.95 14.85 46.33
C GLY A 81 -16.23 14.41 45.06
N SER A 82 -15.84 13.13 44.93
CA SER A 82 -15.20 12.60 43.72
C SER A 82 -16.23 11.94 42.79
N THR A 83 -15.92 11.91 41.49
CA THR A 83 -16.75 11.21 40.48
C THR A 83 -16.16 9.86 40.08
N SER A 84 -14.93 9.55 40.48
CA SER A 84 -14.22 8.37 39.99
C SER A 84 -13.25 7.80 41.03
N ALA A 85 -13.05 6.48 40.96
CA ALA A 85 -12.02 5.76 41.67
C ALA A 85 -11.43 4.66 40.77
N THR A 86 -10.18 4.31 41.02
CA THR A 86 -9.45 3.28 40.26
C THR A 86 -9.30 2.00 41.07
N PHE A 87 -9.20 0.87 40.38
CA PHE A 87 -8.99 -0.45 40.97
C PHE A 87 -8.04 -1.28 40.11
N GLN A 88 -7.27 -2.17 40.73
CA GLN A 88 -6.38 -3.08 40.01
C GLN A 88 -7.08 -4.40 39.69
N ILE A 89 -6.87 -4.88 38.47
CA ILE A 89 -7.29 -6.20 37.99
C ILE A 89 -6.02 -7.03 37.82
N THR A 90 -5.95 -8.20 38.45
CA THR A 90 -4.81 -9.11 38.30
C THR A 90 -5.23 -10.30 37.45
N THR A 91 -4.64 -10.48 36.28
CA THR A 91 -4.91 -11.67 35.45
C THR A 91 -4.23 -12.90 36.03
N LEU A 92 -4.89 -14.04 35.94
CA LEU A 92 -4.34 -15.29 36.46
C LEU A 92 -3.45 -15.96 35.42
N LEU A 93 -2.27 -16.39 35.86
CA LEU A 93 -1.36 -17.19 35.05
C LEU A 93 -1.90 -18.62 34.97
N ASN A 94 -2.46 -19.02 33.83
CA ASN A 94 -2.85 -20.41 33.62
C ASN A 94 -1.61 -21.28 33.41
N LYS A 95 -0.97 -21.73 34.50
CA LYS A 95 0.25 -22.55 34.49
C LYS A 95 0.08 -23.92 33.82
N THR A 96 -1.16 -24.36 33.60
CA THR A 96 -1.53 -25.61 32.95
C THR A 96 -1.83 -25.48 31.45
N ALA A 97 -1.94 -24.26 30.93
CA ALA A 97 -2.14 -24.03 29.50
C ALA A 97 -0.79 -24.00 28.77
N VAL A 98 -0.23 -25.18 28.54
CA VAL A 98 0.88 -25.38 27.58
C VAL A 98 0.43 -25.02 26.14
N VAL A 99 -0.89 -24.93 25.92
CA VAL A 99 -1.56 -24.27 24.80
C VAL A 99 -2.87 -23.70 25.36
N GLY A 100 -3.02 -22.38 25.44
CA GLY A 100 -4.26 -21.74 25.88
C GLY A 100 -4.77 -20.82 24.79
N ASN A 101 -6.06 -20.91 24.47
CA ASN A 101 -6.72 -19.87 23.69
C ASN A 101 -6.77 -18.58 24.54
N ASP A 102 -6.64 -17.43 23.90
CA ASP A 102 -6.91 -16.14 24.52
C ASP A 102 -8.28 -16.16 25.21
N ALA A 103 -8.37 -15.60 26.42
CA ALA A 103 -9.61 -15.55 27.19
C ALA A 103 -10.16 -14.12 27.21
N THR A 104 -11.39 -13.92 26.73
CA THR A 104 -12.10 -12.66 26.94
C THR A 104 -12.55 -12.59 28.40
N VAL A 105 -12.17 -11.51 29.08
CA VAL A 105 -12.54 -11.21 30.48
C VAL A 105 -13.40 -9.96 30.49
N THR A 106 -14.59 -10.05 31.08
CA THR A 106 -15.50 -8.93 31.29
C THR A 106 -15.52 -8.53 32.76
N ILE A 107 -15.27 -7.25 33.03
CA ILE A 107 -15.36 -6.64 34.35
C ILE A 107 -16.70 -5.92 34.47
N TYR A 108 -17.47 -6.28 35.48
CA TYR A 108 -18.75 -5.66 35.82
C TYR A 108 -18.57 -4.75 37.04
N GLY A 109 -19.17 -3.57 36.99
CA GLY A 109 -19.36 -2.69 38.14
C GLY A 109 -20.86 -2.48 38.37
N ASN A 110 -21.30 -2.53 39.62
CA ASN A 110 -22.70 -2.32 39.99
C ASN A 110 -22.82 -1.25 41.09
N TYR A 111 -23.56 -0.18 40.78
CA TYR A 111 -24.05 0.80 41.75
C TYR A 111 -25.24 1.55 41.14
N GLY A 112 -26.46 1.20 41.57
CA GLY A 112 -27.73 1.64 40.98
C GLY A 112 -28.02 1.03 39.59
N VAL A 113 -27.02 1.01 38.72
CA VAL A 113 -27.01 0.35 37.40
C VAL A 113 -25.74 -0.47 37.23
N THR A 114 -25.80 -1.52 36.41
CA THR A 114 -24.63 -2.33 36.04
C THR A 114 -23.98 -1.79 34.78
N LYS A 115 -22.67 -1.59 34.81
CA LYS A 115 -21.83 -1.26 33.66
C LYS A 115 -20.71 -2.28 33.53
N HIS A 116 -20.14 -2.42 32.35
CA HIS A 116 -19.07 -3.39 32.12
C HIS A 116 -18.06 -2.90 31.08
N ALA A 117 -16.88 -3.50 31.10
CA ALA A 117 -15.86 -3.37 30.08
C ALA A 117 -15.11 -4.70 29.94
N SER A 118 -14.65 -5.02 28.73
CA SER A 118 -13.98 -6.29 28.43
C SER A 118 -12.54 -6.07 27.94
N PHE A 119 -11.67 -7.02 28.25
CA PHE A 119 -10.32 -7.11 27.71
C PHE A 119 -9.95 -8.56 27.42
N THR A 120 -8.91 -8.79 26.62
CA THR A 120 -8.42 -10.13 26.30
C THR A 120 -7.19 -10.49 27.13
N ALA A 121 -7.27 -11.55 27.94
CA ALA A 121 -6.16 -12.14 28.67
C ALA A 121 -5.46 -13.19 27.79
N LEU A 122 -4.21 -12.93 27.43
CA LEU A 122 -3.47 -13.74 26.47
C LEU A 122 -2.74 -14.88 27.18
N ALA A 123 -2.80 -16.09 26.64
CA ALA A 123 -2.10 -17.22 27.22
C ALA A 123 -0.57 -17.04 27.10
N PRO A 124 0.23 -17.33 28.15
CA PRO A 124 1.68 -17.31 28.03
C PRO A 124 2.16 -18.57 27.31
N VAL A 125 2.72 -18.42 26.12
CA VAL A 125 3.37 -19.51 25.37
C VAL A 125 4.86 -19.50 25.66
N SER A 126 5.46 -20.66 25.98
CA SER A 126 6.92 -20.73 26.14
C SER A 126 7.60 -20.45 24.80
N PHE A 127 8.78 -19.82 24.83
CA PHE A 127 9.51 -19.48 23.61
C PHE A 127 9.75 -20.71 22.71
N ASP A 128 10.10 -21.85 23.32
CA ASP A 128 10.34 -23.11 22.59
C ASP A 128 9.09 -23.61 21.83
N ARG A 129 7.90 -23.49 22.45
CA ARG A 129 6.61 -23.84 21.82
C ARG A 129 6.18 -22.84 20.77
N MET A 130 6.45 -21.55 20.99
CA MET A 130 6.23 -20.52 19.97
C MET A 130 7.05 -20.85 18.72
N VAL A 131 8.32 -21.23 18.86
CA VAL A 131 9.16 -21.65 17.73
C VAL A 131 8.58 -22.89 17.01
N ASP A 132 8.03 -23.87 17.73
CA ASP A 132 7.35 -25.02 17.10
C ASP A 132 6.17 -24.56 16.22
N ARG A 133 5.38 -23.58 16.71
CA ARG A 133 4.25 -23.00 15.98
C ARG A 133 4.69 -22.19 14.76
N VAL A 134 5.74 -21.36 14.89
CA VAL A 134 6.32 -20.61 13.77
C VAL A 134 6.74 -21.55 12.64
N VAL A 135 7.42 -22.64 12.97
CA VAL A 135 7.86 -23.64 11.97
C VAL A 135 6.65 -24.31 11.31
N GLN A 136 5.61 -24.64 12.08
CA GLN A 136 4.38 -25.20 11.53
C GLN A 136 3.69 -24.23 10.55
N SER A 137 3.53 -22.96 10.96
CA SER A 137 2.88 -21.91 10.17
C SER A 137 3.68 -21.60 8.89
N GLU A 138 5.01 -21.54 8.96
CA GLU A 138 5.84 -21.30 7.76
C GLU A 138 5.74 -22.44 6.74
N ARG A 139 5.68 -23.70 7.19
CA ARG A 139 5.49 -24.84 6.28
C ARG A 139 4.10 -24.84 5.64
N ALA A 140 3.06 -24.47 6.39
CA ALA A 140 1.72 -24.31 5.84
C ALA A 140 1.65 -23.14 4.83
N PHE A 141 2.37 -22.05 5.10
CA PHE A 141 2.55 -20.94 4.18
C PHE A 141 3.21 -21.39 2.87
N VAL A 142 4.34 -22.12 2.93
CA VAL A 142 5.02 -22.64 1.73
C VAL A 142 4.11 -23.55 0.91
N ALA A 143 3.32 -24.41 1.56
CA ALA A 143 2.35 -25.27 0.88
C ALA A 143 1.27 -24.46 0.15
N THR A 144 0.77 -23.40 0.79
CA THR A 144 -0.20 -22.47 0.18
C THR A 144 0.41 -21.76 -1.04
N MET A 145 1.62 -21.22 -0.92
CA MET A 145 2.29 -20.49 -2.00
C MET A 145 2.54 -21.33 -3.25
N LYS A 146 2.73 -22.66 -3.13
CA LYS A 146 2.86 -23.57 -4.29
C LYS A 146 1.62 -23.63 -5.18
N THR A 147 0.46 -23.19 -4.68
CA THR A 147 -0.80 -23.17 -5.43
C THR A 147 -1.14 -21.78 -5.98
N MET A 148 -0.43 -20.74 -5.52
CA MET A 148 -0.67 -19.35 -5.88
C MET A 148 0.33 -18.89 -6.94
N HIS A 149 -0.14 -18.06 -7.88
CA HIS A 149 0.67 -17.56 -9.00
C HIS A 149 0.54 -16.04 -9.14
N PRO A 150 0.93 -15.26 -8.11
CA PRO A 150 0.79 -13.82 -8.13
C PRO A 150 1.67 -13.20 -9.22
N LEU A 151 1.29 -12.00 -9.65
CA LEU A 151 2.20 -11.13 -10.39
C LEU A 151 3.28 -10.62 -9.43
N ALA A 152 4.52 -10.63 -9.90
CA ALA A 152 5.67 -10.06 -9.24
C ALA A 152 6.29 -9.00 -10.16
N GLU A 153 6.33 -7.76 -9.70
CA GLU A 153 7.00 -6.65 -10.38
C GLU A 153 8.22 -6.22 -9.57
N THR A 154 9.38 -6.17 -10.21
CA THR A 154 10.64 -5.74 -9.62
C THR A 154 11.18 -4.53 -10.38
N TYR A 155 11.46 -3.44 -9.67
CA TYR A 155 12.14 -2.27 -10.20
C TYR A 155 13.42 -1.99 -9.42
N ILE A 156 14.53 -1.83 -10.14
CA ILE A 156 15.89 -1.73 -9.61
C ILE A 156 16.50 -0.39 -10.05
N GLN A 157 17.15 0.33 -9.14
CA GLN A 157 17.94 1.52 -9.42
C GLN A 157 19.37 1.31 -8.92
N ASN A 158 20.32 1.30 -9.85
CA ASN A 158 21.73 1.32 -9.52
C ASN A 158 22.14 2.72 -9.10
N LEU A 159 22.92 2.79 -8.04
CA LEU A 159 23.29 4.03 -7.38
C LEU A 159 24.80 4.26 -7.48
N ARG A 160 25.19 5.52 -7.34
CA ARG A 160 26.58 5.92 -7.14
C ARG A 160 26.62 6.97 -6.05
N GLU A 161 27.63 6.87 -5.20
CA GLU A 161 28.01 7.91 -4.27
C GLU A 161 29.09 8.80 -4.89
N ASP A 162 28.91 10.11 -4.86
CA ASP A 162 29.96 11.05 -5.18
C ASP A 162 30.90 11.27 -3.98
N LYS A 163 31.86 12.21 -4.13
CA LYS A 163 32.84 12.51 -3.07
C LYS A 163 32.23 13.28 -1.89
N ASP A 164 31.08 13.91 -2.10
CA ASP A 164 30.37 14.73 -1.11
C ASP A 164 29.26 13.91 -0.42
N HIS A 165 29.29 12.58 -0.57
CA HIS A 165 28.31 11.64 -0.04
C HIS A 165 26.89 11.81 -0.60
N ASN A 166 26.74 12.42 -1.77
CA ASN A 166 25.46 12.43 -2.47
C ASN A 166 25.29 11.11 -3.21
N VAL A 167 24.13 10.49 -2.99
CA VAL A 167 23.73 9.24 -3.63
C VAL A 167 22.75 9.57 -4.73
N GLU A 168 23.02 9.12 -5.95
CA GLU A 168 22.14 9.33 -7.10
C GLU A 168 21.97 8.07 -7.96
N PRO A 169 20.81 7.90 -8.61
CA PRO A 169 20.62 6.88 -9.63
C PRO A 169 21.55 7.06 -10.83
N THR A 170 22.04 5.95 -11.37
CA THR A 170 22.90 5.92 -12.57
C THR A 170 22.34 5.08 -13.70
N SER A 171 21.52 4.08 -13.38
CA SER A 171 20.77 3.26 -14.34
C SER A 171 19.64 2.54 -13.62
N ASP A 172 18.66 2.06 -14.37
CA ASP A 172 17.53 1.32 -13.84
C ASP A 172 17.21 0.05 -14.64
N GLN A 173 16.46 -0.85 -14.01
CA GLN A 173 15.95 -2.08 -14.63
C GLN A 173 14.54 -2.36 -14.15
N TYR A 174 13.72 -2.92 -15.03
CA TYR A 174 12.33 -3.26 -14.76
C TYR A 174 12.03 -4.69 -15.19
N PHE A 175 11.32 -5.43 -14.35
CA PHE A 175 10.86 -6.78 -14.61
C PHE A 175 9.44 -6.96 -14.08
N ILE A 176 8.63 -7.70 -14.82
CA ILE A 176 7.33 -8.18 -14.35
C ILE A 176 7.07 -9.58 -14.87
N GLY A 177 6.56 -10.45 -13.99
CA GLY A 177 6.37 -11.87 -14.23
C GLY A 177 5.24 -12.44 -13.39
N ARG A 178 4.81 -13.66 -13.72
CA ARG A 178 4.06 -14.51 -12.79
C ARG A 178 5.04 -15.37 -12.01
N LEU A 179 4.90 -15.36 -10.69
CA LEU A 179 5.66 -16.21 -9.79
C LEU A 179 5.10 -17.64 -9.81
N ASP A 180 5.97 -18.64 -9.91
CA ASP A 180 5.64 -20.06 -9.82
C ASP A 180 6.61 -20.74 -8.83
N ILE A 181 6.09 -21.26 -7.72
CA ILE A 181 6.90 -21.90 -6.67
C ILE A 181 6.70 -23.43 -6.65
N SER A 182 5.96 -23.99 -7.60
CA SER A 182 5.56 -25.42 -7.61
C SER A 182 6.75 -26.38 -7.58
N ALA A 183 7.84 -26.07 -8.31
CA ALA A 183 9.08 -26.86 -8.38
C ALA A 183 10.30 -26.12 -7.78
N GLY A 184 10.07 -25.08 -6.97
CA GLY A 184 11.07 -24.10 -6.54
C GLY A 184 10.74 -22.71 -7.09
N PRO A 185 11.37 -21.63 -6.59
CA PRO A 185 11.05 -20.27 -6.98
C PRO A 185 11.54 -20.00 -8.41
N GLU A 186 10.67 -20.18 -9.40
CA GLU A 186 10.86 -19.77 -10.79
C GLU A 186 9.89 -18.64 -11.15
N ASP A 187 10.30 -17.70 -12.00
CA ASP A 187 9.38 -16.70 -12.53
C ASP A 187 9.22 -16.84 -14.03
N VAL A 188 7.99 -16.63 -14.49
CA VAL A 188 7.65 -16.55 -15.91
C VAL A 188 7.45 -15.08 -16.28
N LEU A 189 8.37 -14.51 -17.05
CA LEU A 189 8.40 -13.08 -17.38
C LEU A 189 7.42 -12.69 -18.49
N PHE A 190 6.79 -11.51 -18.36
CA PHE A 190 5.97 -10.90 -19.42
C PHE A 190 6.81 -10.29 -20.55
N GLU A 191 8.01 -9.79 -20.24
CA GLU A 191 8.94 -9.27 -21.25
C GLU A 191 10.08 -10.27 -21.45
N LYS A 192 10.06 -11.01 -22.57
CA LYS A 192 11.24 -11.76 -23.01
C LYS A 192 12.31 -10.74 -23.40
N GLN A 193 13.46 -10.75 -22.72
CA GLN A 193 14.62 -9.95 -23.13
C GLN A 193 14.92 -10.23 -24.60
N ARG A 194 14.58 -9.29 -25.49
CA ARG A 194 14.98 -9.38 -26.91
C ARG A 194 16.50 -9.21 -26.97
N PRO A 195 17.25 -10.10 -27.63
CA PRO A 195 18.65 -9.83 -27.92
C PRO A 195 18.70 -8.67 -28.92
N GLY A 196 19.12 -7.50 -28.44
CA GLY A 196 19.23 -6.30 -29.27
C GLY A 196 20.23 -6.48 -30.40
N PHE A 197 19.77 -6.26 -31.63
CA PHE A 197 20.55 -6.24 -32.86
C PHE A 197 21.27 -4.88 -32.98
N GLY A 198 22.61 -4.87 -33.00
CA GLY A 198 23.40 -3.74 -33.47
C GLY A 198 24.27 -3.01 -32.43
N ARG A 199 25.59 -3.18 -32.60
CA ARG A 199 26.74 -2.47 -32.00
C ARG A 199 27.06 -2.70 -30.52
N HIS A 200 28.24 -3.29 -30.32
CA HIS A 200 29.09 -3.24 -29.14
C HIS A 200 29.04 -1.87 -28.45
N PHE A 201 28.17 -1.71 -27.46
CA PHE A 201 28.47 -0.90 -26.29
C PHE A 201 28.87 -1.89 -25.19
N MET A 202 30.12 -1.80 -24.75
CA MET A 202 30.64 -2.57 -23.62
C MET A 202 29.94 -2.11 -22.34
N ASN A 203 28.74 -2.62 -22.11
CA ASN A 203 28.08 -2.56 -20.81
C ASN A 203 28.57 -3.79 -20.02
N PRO A 204 29.33 -3.64 -18.92
CA PRO A 204 30.02 -4.77 -18.26
C PRO A 204 29.08 -5.79 -17.58
N PHE A 205 27.77 -5.69 -17.80
CA PHE A 205 26.73 -6.43 -17.10
C PHE A 205 25.88 -7.37 -17.98
N SER A 206 26.04 -7.37 -19.31
CA SER A 206 25.17 -8.19 -20.19
C SER A 206 25.45 -9.70 -20.15
N GLY A 207 26.61 -10.14 -19.66
CA GLY A 207 27.02 -11.56 -19.71
C GLY A 207 26.91 -12.35 -18.40
N ILE A 208 26.94 -11.68 -17.24
CA ILE A 208 27.02 -12.33 -15.91
C ILE A 208 25.82 -11.95 -15.01
N PHE A 209 25.30 -10.72 -15.11
CA PHE A 209 24.15 -10.28 -14.32
C PHE A 209 22.81 -10.75 -14.92
N SER A 210 22.67 -10.74 -16.25
CA SER A 210 21.50 -11.33 -16.95
C SER A 210 21.34 -12.84 -16.74
N ARG A 211 22.43 -13.56 -16.41
CA ARG A 211 22.43 -15.01 -16.16
C ARG A 211 22.36 -15.40 -14.69
N ARG A 212 22.52 -14.46 -13.74
CA ARG A 212 22.72 -14.79 -12.30
C ARG A 212 21.90 -13.94 -11.33
N PHE A 213 21.50 -12.72 -11.72
CA PHE A 213 20.34 -12.02 -11.17
C PHE A 213 19.10 -12.51 -11.94
N MET A 214 18.82 -13.80 -11.83
CA MET A 214 17.55 -14.30 -12.34
C MET A 214 16.43 -13.81 -11.42
N PRO A 215 15.21 -13.62 -11.96
CA PRO A 215 13.98 -13.49 -11.18
C PRO A 215 13.90 -14.49 -10.00
N ARG A 216 14.44 -15.72 -10.18
CA ARG A 216 14.67 -16.73 -9.12
C ARG A 216 15.24 -16.17 -7.80
N GLY A 217 16.12 -15.17 -7.84
CA GLY A 217 16.71 -14.56 -6.65
C GLY A 217 15.72 -13.70 -5.85
N PHE A 218 14.86 -12.94 -6.53
CA PHE A 218 13.80 -12.16 -5.89
C PHE A 218 12.63 -13.05 -5.46
N ALA A 219 12.29 -14.06 -6.28
CA ALA A 219 11.33 -15.10 -5.91
C ALA A 219 11.75 -15.89 -4.66
N GLN A 220 13.05 -16.11 -4.46
CA GLN A 220 13.55 -16.73 -3.23
C GLN A 220 13.20 -15.89 -1.98
N MET A 221 13.22 -14.55 -2.08
CA MET A 221 12.97 -13.61 -0.97
C MET A 221 11.49 -13.52 -0.53
N VAL A 222 10.60 -14.22 -1.24
CA VAL A 222 9.18 -14.38 -0.89
C VAL A 222 8.99 -15.31 0.32
N MET A 223 9.94 -16.23 0.53
CA MET A 223 9.92 -17.22 1.61
C MET A 223 11.26 -17.26 2.35
N LEU A 224 11.26 -17.74 3.60
CA LEU A 224 12.53 -17.97 4.30
C LEU A 224 13.27 -19.12 3.63
N ASP A 225 12.73 -20.33 3.70
CA ASP A 225 13.29 -21.50 3.03
C ASP A 225 12.15 -22.39 2.51
N ALA A 226 12.46 -23.24 1.52
CA ALA A 226 11.52 -24.24 1.04
C ALA A 226 11.17 -25.30 2.10
N ASP A 227 12.07 -25.54 3.06
CA ASP A 227 11.89 -26.50 4.16
C ASP A 227 12.45 -25.92 5.47
N PHE A 228 11.70 -24.97 6.05
CA PHE A 228 12.06 -24.31 7.31
C PHE A 228 11.89 -25.28 8.49
N GLN A 229 12.97 -25.58 9.22
CA GLN A 229 12.96 -26.58 10.30
C GLN A 229 13.70 -26.10 11.55
N LYS A 230 13.09 -26.36 12.73
CA LYS A 230 13.69 -26.04 14.03
C LYS A 230 15.07 -26.69 14.25
N SER A 231 15.28 -27.89 13.70
CA SER A 231 16.55 -28.62 13.78
C SER A 231 17.70 -27.89 13.11
N SER A 232 17.44 -27.12 12.05
CA SER A 232 18.44 -26.43 11.23
C SER A 232 18.88 -25.08 11.79
N TYR A 233 18.21 -24.56 12.83
CA TYR A 233 18.31 -23.16 13.25
C TYR A 233 18.52 -22.97 14.76
N TYR A 234 19.27 -21.94 15.12
CA TYR A 234 19.21 -21.30 16.42
C TYR A 234 18.19 -20.15 16.38
N PHE A 235 17.37 -20.06 17.43
CA PHE A 235 16.35 -19.01 17.60
C PHE A 235 16.63 -18.24 18.87
N ASN A 236 16.84 -16.93 18.74
CA ASN A 236 17.14 -16.06 19.88
C ASN A 236 16.07 -14.97 19.99
N PHE A 237 15.35 -14.93 21.12
CA PHE A 237 14.42 -13.85 21.41
C PHE A 237 15.17 -12.51 21.50
N VAL A 238 14.64 -11.50 20.82
CA VAL A 238 15.20 -10.14 20.86
C VAL A 238 14.32 -9.23 21.71
N ARG A 239 13.04 -9.09 21.33
CA ARG A 239 12.08 -8.18 21.97
C ARG A 239 10.65 -8.44 21.50
N GLN A 240 9.71 -7.71 22.07
CA GLN A 240 8.37 -7.51 21.51
C GLN A 240 8.26 -6.12 20.89
N GLU A 241 7.54 -6.00 19.79
CA GLU A 241 7.40 -4.76 19.02
C GLU A 241 6.03 -4.73 18.32
N PHE A 242 5.46 -3.55 18.12
CA PHE A 242 4.26 -3.40 17.29
C PHE A 242 4.68 -2.98 15.88
N LEU A 243 4.21 -3.73 14.87
CA LEU A 243 4.22 -3.30 13.49
C LEU A 243 2.80 -2.82 13.18
N GLY A 244 2.58 -1.51 13.09
CA GLY A 244 1.22 -0.96 13.04
C GLY A 244 0.38 -1.38 14.26
N GLU A 245 -0.72 -2.08 14.03
CA GLU A 245 -1.61 -2.63 15.06
C GLU A 245 -1.25 -4.08 15.45
N VAL A 246 -0.27 -4.69 14.77
CA VAL A 246 0.09 -6.09 14.93
C VAL A 246 1.24 -6.21 15.92
N ARG A 247 0.94 -6.74 17.10
CA ARG A 247 1.98 -7.12 18.07
C ARG A 247 2.80 -8.30 17.55
N CYS A 248 4.11 -8.16 17.60
CA CYS A 248 5.06 -9.14 17.11
C CYS A 248 6.09 -9.52 18.18
N VAL A 249 6.51 -10.78 18.15
CA VAL A 249 7.72 -11.28 18.80
C VAL A 249 8.87 -11.23 17.79
N VAL A 250 9.95 -10.57 18.14
CA VAL A 250 11.14 -10.40 17.29
C VAL A 250 12.17 -11.45 17.66
N VAL A 251 12.60 -12.21 16.66
CA VAL A 251 13.50 -13.36 16.84
C VAL A 251 14.64 -13.31 15.83
N ASP A 252 15.87 -13.46 16.31
CA ASP A 252 17.02 -13.68 15.43
C ASP A 252 17.13 -15.18 15.10
N VAL A 253 17.29 -15.47 13.81
CA VAL A 253 17.34 -16.82 13.23
C VAL A 253 18.68 -17.01 12.53
N GLN A 254 19.42 -18.02 12.96
CA GLN A 254 20.76 -18.32 12.42
C GLN A 254 20.89 -19.82 12.14
N PRO A 255 21.31 -20.23 10.93
CA PRO A 255 21.54 -21.63 10.62
C PRO A 255 22.60 -22.22 11.54
N LYS A 256 22.38 -23.47 11.98
CA LYS A 256 23.40 -24.22 12.73
C LYS A 256 24.56 -24.58 11.81
N GLU A 257 25.72 -24.79 12.40
CA GLU A 257 26.94 -25.18 11.68
C GLU A 257 26.78 -26.48 10.88
N SER A 258 25.92 -27.40 11.36
CA SER A 258 25.60 -28.67 10.69
C SER A 258 24.50 -28.56 9.63
N ALA A 259 23.88 -27.40 9.46
CA ALA A 259 22.76 -27.22 8.55
C ALA A 259 23.21 -27.12 7.08
N PRO A 260 22.32 -27.42 6.11
CA PRO A 260 22.58 -27.18 4.69
C PRO A 260 22.97 -25.71 4.41
N LYS A 261 23.76 -25.49 3.36
CA LYS A 261 24.10 -24.13 2.91
C LYS A 261 22.97 -23.53 2.08
N GLY A 262 22.89 -22.19 2.04
CA GLY A 262 21.84 -21.48 1.30
C GLY A 262 20.59 -21.23 2.13
N LEU A 263 20.67 -21.42 3.44
CA LEU A 263 19.61 -21.17 4.42
C LEU A 263 19.59 -19.69 4.84
N PHE A 264 18.39 -19.17 5.12
CA PHE A 264 18.18 -17.81 5.59
C PHE A 264 18.96 -17.51 6.88
N THR A 265 19.44 -16.29 7.06
CA THR A 265 20.02 -15.80 8.31
C THR A 265 19.64 -14.35 8.49
N GLY A 266 19.08 -14.01 9.65
CA GLY A 266 18.55 -12.68 9.88
C GLY A 266 17.56 -12.61 11.03
N ARG A 267 16.62 -11.69 10.93
CA ARG A 267 15.61 -11.40 11.94
C ARG A 267 14.22 -11.61 11.39
N ILE A 268 13.34 -12.23 12.18
CA ILE A 268 11.93 -12.43 11.87
C ILE A 268 11.04 -11.71 12.89
N TRP A 269 9.89 -11.25 12.42
CA TRP A 269 8.80 -10.74 13.24
C TRP A 269 7.64 -11.71 13.11
N VAL A 270 7.29 -12.30 14.24
CA VAL A 270 6.25 -13.31 14.37
C VAL A 270 5.04 -12.68 15.03
N GLU A 271 3.89 -12.69 14.36
CA GLU A 271 2.66 -12.18 14.97
C GLU A 271 2.16 -13.11 16.09
N ASP A 272 1.50 -12.52 17.07
CA ASP A 272 1.26 -13.13 18.38
C ASP A 272 0.02 -14.03 18.50
N ARG A 273 -0.79 -14.18 17.44
CA ARG A 273 -2.01 -15.02 17.47
C ARG A 273 -1.77 -16.42 16.88
N ASP A 274 -1.40 -16.47 15.60
CA ASP A 274 -1.25 -17.70 14.82
C ASP A 274 0.24 -18.01 14.54
N PHE A 275 1.15 -17.20 15.09
CA PHE A 275 2.60 -17.34 14.98
C PHE A 275 3.11 -17.31 13.53
N ASN A 276 2.43 -16.55 12.67
CA ASN A 276 2.89 -16.33 11.31
C ASN A 276 4.09 -15.37 11.29
N ILE A 277 5.08 -15.65 10.43
CA ILE A 277 6.11 -14.66 10.12
C ILE A 277 5.49 -13.60 9.22
N VAL A 278 5.46 -12.35 9.69
CA VAL A 278 4.84 -11.22 8.97
C VAL A 278 5.86 -10.25 8.37
N ARG A 279 7.10 -10.29 8.87
CA ARG A 279 8.24 -9.58 8.31
C ARG A 279 9.51 -10.38 8.56
N PHE A 280 10.45 -10.33 7.63
CA PHE A 280 11.79 -10.86 7.83
C PHE A 280 12.83 -10.02 7.09
N ASN A 281 13.97 -9.82 7.75
CA ASN A 281 15.07 -8.99 7.28
C ASN A 281 16.37 -9.78 7.42
N GLY A 282 17.12 -9.95 6.33
CA GLY A 282 18.33 -10.76 6.36
C GLY A 282 18.90 -11.07 4.99
N THR A 283 19.67 -12.15 4.93
CA THR A 283 20.30 -12.69 3.71
C THR A 283 20.33 -14.22 3.79
N TYR A 284 20.96 -14.89 2.83
CA TYR A 284 21.18 -16.34 2.86
C TYR A 284 22.65 -16.69 3.07
N THR A 285 22.89 -17.81 3.74
CA THR A 285 24.24 -18.34 3.93
C THR A 285 24.88 -18.73 2.58
N PRO A 286 26.13 -18.34 2.30
CA PRO A 286 26.76 -18.62 1.01
C PRO A 286 26.82 -20.13 0.69
N HIS A 287 26.30 -20.53 -0.46
CA HIS A 287 26.43 -21.91 -0.94
C HIS A 287 27.88 -22.24 -1.37
N SER A 288 28.62 -21.22 -1.86
CA SER A 288 30.04 -21.29 -2.23
C SER A 288 30.77 -19.98 -1.93
N ARG A 289 32.10 -19.96 -2.02
CA ARG A 289 32.93 -18.73 -1.90
C ARG A 289 32.63 -17.65 -2.96
N TYR A 290 31.84 -17.98 -3.98
CA TYR A 290 31.44 -17.09 -5.08
C TYR A 290 29.93 -16.85 -5.12
N SER A 291 29.18 -17.29 -4.09
CA SER A 291 27.74 -17.05 -3.98
C SER A 291 27.52 -15.73 -3.24
N TYR A 292 26.92 -14.74 -3.91
CA TYR A 292 26.50 -13.48 -3.30
C TYR A 292 24.98 -13.53 -3.10
N TYR A 293 24.52 -13.30 -1.87
CA TYR A 293 23.11 -13.16 -1.54
C TYR A 293 22.85 -11.74 -1.07
N LEU A 294 21.77 -11.16 -1.57
CA LEU A 294 21.38 -9.79 -1.25
C LEU A 294 20.83 -9.72 0.17
N HIS A 295 21.02 -8.58 0.81
CA HIS A 295 20.26 -8.20 1.98
C HIS A 295 18.89 -7.67 1.56
N PHE A 296 17.84 -8.17 2.20
CA PHE A 296 16.47 -7.82 1.84
C PHE A 296 15.57 -7.73 3.07
N ASP A 297 14.48 -6.98 2.92
CA ASP A 297 13.40 -6.79 3.88
C ASP A 297 12.07 -7.18 3.23
N SER A 298 11.46 -8.26 3.71
CA SER A 298 10.25 -8.84 3.13
C SER A 298 9.07 -8.71 4.09
N TRP A 299 7.93 -8.28 3.56
CA TRP A 299 6.70 -8.01 4.31
C TRP A 299 5.53 -8.85 3.77
N ARG A 300 4.79 -9.46 4.69
CA ARG A 300 3.56 -10.21 4.41
C ARG A 300 2.37 -9.49 5.04
N LEU A 301 1.37 -9.14 4.25
CA LEU A 301 0.16 -8.46 4.75
C LEU A 301 -0.96 -9.46 5.02
N ASN A 302 -1.85 -9.14 5.95
CA ASN A 302 -3.05 -9.93 6.18
C ASN A 302 -4.08 -9.61 5.10
N LEU A 303 -4.12 -10.46 4.06
CA LEU A 303 -4.94 -10.24 2.86
C LEU A 303 -6.32 -10.90 2.96
N GLN A 304 -6.45 -11.92 3.79
CA GLN A 304 -7.69 -12.55 4.23
C GLN A 304 -7.58 -12.87 5.73
N PRO A 305 -8.69 -13.05 6.47
CA PRO A 305 -8.63 -13.43 7.88
C PRO A 305 -7.70 -14.64 8.10
N GLY A 306 -6.63 -14.45 8.89
CA GLY A 306 -5.62 -15.49 9.19
C GLY A 306 -4.61 -15.78 8.06
N VAL A 307 -4.75 -15.20 6.87
CA VAL A 307 -3.88 -15.46 5.72
C VAL A 307 -2.91 -14.30 5.50
N TRP A 308 -1.63 -14.55 5.76
CA TRP A 308 -0.53 -13.59 5.60
C TRP A 308 0.26 -13.89 4.34
N LEU A 309 0.24 -12.97 3.36
CA LEU A 309 0.85 -13.19 2.05
C LEU A 309 1.90 -12.11 1.71
N PRO A 310 3.04 -12.51 1.09
CA PRO A 310 4.08 -11.61 0.61
C PRO A 310 3.50 -10.52 -0.27
N THR A 311 3.87 -9.29 0.00
CA THR A 311 3.36 -8.13 -0.73
C THR A 311 4.48 -7.19 -1.14
N TYR A 312 5.44 -6.96 -0.25
CA TYR A 312 6.55 -6.03 -0.50
C TYR A 312 7.88 -6.68 -0.16
N ILE A 313 8.87 -6.47 -1.02
CA ILE A 313 10.25 -6.80 -0.75
C ILE A 313 11.09 -5.57 -1.11
N TYR A 314 11.94 -5.14 -0.20
CA TYR A 314 12.91 -4.06 -0.40
C TYR A 314 14.32 -4.61 -0.30
N ILE A 315 15.21 -4.13 -1.17
CA ILE A 315 16.63 -4.46 -1.16
C ILE A 315 17.41 -3.15 -1.24
N GLU A 316 18.46 -3.07 -0.44
CA GLU A 316 19.44 -2.00 -0.50
C GLU A 316 20.82 -2.57 -0.24
N GLU A 317 21.71 -2.36 -1.20
CA GLU A 317 23.11 -2.77 -1.11
C GLU A 317 23.96 -1.51 -1.20
N SER A 318 24.84 -1.29 -0.23
CA SER A 318 25.80 -0.17 -0.20
C SER A 318 27.21 -0.75 -0.30
N GLY A 319 27.70 -0.95 -1.52
CA GLY A 319 28.97 -1.64 -1.79
C GLY A 319 30.17 -0.95 -1.14
N THR A 320 30.61 -1.43 0.03
CA THR A 320 31.73 -0.84 0.78
C THR A 320 32.92 -1.77 0.98
N GLN A 321 32.87 -3.04 0.54
CA GLN A 321 34.01 -3.95 0.70
C GLN A 321 34.40 -4.68 -0.58
N ARG A 322 35.72 -4.70 -0.82
CA ARG A 322 36.47 -5.45 -1.83
C ARG A 322 35.84 -6.80 -2.12
N SER A 323 34.97 -6.83 -3.11
CA SER A 323 34.44 -8.05 -3.67
C SER A 323 35.43 -8.52 -4.74
N SER A 324 35.88 -9.78 -4.61
CA SER A 324 36.76 -10.38 -5.62
C SER A 324 36.03 -10.45 -6.96
N PRO A 325 36.72 -10.29 -8.10
CA PRO A 325 36.11 -10.41 -9.43
C PRO A 325 35.25 -11.69 -9.52
N PRO A 326 34.02 -11.64 -10.06
CA PRO A 326 33.46 -10.58 -10.92
C PRO A 326 32.51 -9.58 -10.23
N PHE A 327 32.34 -9.61 -8.91
CA PHE A 327 31.24 -8.90 -8.21
C PHE A 327 31.59 -7.46 -7.78
N HIS A 328 32.09 -6.61 -8.69
CA HIS A 328 32.44 -5.24 -8.31
C HIS A 328 31.25 -4.46 -7.71
N ASN A 329 31.46 -3.88 -6.53
CA ASN A 329 30.68 -2.82 -5.85
C ASN A 329 29.21 -2.73 -6.27
N LEU A 330 28.39 -3.66 -5.78
CA LEU A 330 26.94 -3.56 -5.89
C LEU A 330 26.46 -2.39 -5.02
N TYR A 331 26.05 -1.30 -5.66
CA TYR A 331 25.31 -0.23 -5.01
C TYR A 331 23.99 -0.04 -5.75
N PHE A 332 22.89 -0.49 -5.17
CA PHE A 332 21.57 -0.35 -5.75
C PHE A 332 20.46 -0.40 -4.70
N LYS A 333 19.29 0.11 -5.07
CA LYS A 333 18.01 -0.10 -4.38
C LYS A 333 17.06 -0.85 -5.29
N ALA A 334 16.23 -1.71 -4.73
CA ALA A 334 15.17 -2.37 -5.48
C ALA A 334 13.91 -2.54 -4.66
N GLN A 335 12.77 -2.47 -5.34
CA GLN A 335 11.46 -2.82 -4.80
C GLN A 335 10.87 -3.96 -5.62
N THR A 336 10.30 -4.95 -4.93
CA THR A 336 9.42 -5.95 -5.54
C THR A 336 8.04 -5.88 -4.91
N ARG A 337 7.00 -5.88 -5.75
CA ARG A 337 5.60 -5.88 -5.36
C ARG A 337 4.93 -7.14 -5.86
N LEU A 338 4.12 -7.77 -5.01
CA LEU A 338 3.34 -8.96 -5.37
C LEU A 338 1.84 -8.67 -5.25
N TRP A 339 1.06 -9.05 -6.27
CA TRP A 339 -0.40 -8.90 -6.28
C TRP A 339 -1.10 -9.91 -7.19
N GLY A 340 -2.42 -9.86 -7.25
CA GLY A 340 -3.23 -10.77 -8.04
C GLY A 340 -3.31 -12.14 -7.41
N TYR A 341 -3.51 -12.21 -6.09
CA TYR A 341 -3.76 -13.49 -5.41
C TYR A 341 -5.17 -14.05 -5.68
N ASP A 342 -6.15 -13.21 -6.08
CA ASP A 342 -7.53 -13.61 -6.41
C ASP A 342 -7.88 -13.44 -7.90
N VAL A 343 -7.05 -14.00 -8.78
CA VAL A 343 -7.27 -13.88 -10.24
C VAL A 343 -8.58 -14.57 -10.69
N GLU A 344 -9.05 -15.58 -9.97
CA GLU A 344 -10.26 -16.32 -10.35
C GLU A 344 -11.54 -15.50 -10.19
N ARG A 345 -11.65 -14.67 -9.16
CA ARG A 345 -12.80 -13.75 -9.02
C ARG A 345 -12.78 -12.66 -10.10
N LEU A 346 -11.61 -12.16 -10.47
CA LEU A 346 -11.47 -11.18 -11.56
C LEU A 346 -11.96 -11.71 -12.93
N LYS A 347 -11.99 -13.04 -13.13
CA LYS A 347 -12.54 -13.65 -14.34
C LYS A 347 -14.08 -13.65 -14.40
N HIS A 348 -14.77 -13.53 -13.27
CA HIS A 348 -16.22 -13.73 -13.18
C HIS A 348 -17.06 -12.44 -13.02
N ASP A 349 -16.44 -11.28 -12.76
CA ASP A 349 -17.17 -10.06 -12.34
C ASP A 349 -17.78 -9.21 -13.49
N GLN A 350 -17.84 -9.66 -14.75
CA GLN A 350 -18.38 -8.84 -15.86
C GLN A 350 -19.23 -9.62 -16.88
N GLU A 351 -20.55 -9.61 -16.70
CA GLU A 351 -21.53 -9.78 -17.79
C GLU A 351 -22.14 -8.40 -18.11
N PHE A 352 -22.00 -7.92 -19.36
CA PHE A 352 -22.60 -6.65 -19.79
C PHE A 352 -23.69 -6.85 -20.86
N THR A 353 -24.79 -6.13 -20.63
CA THR A 353 -25.97 -6.04 -21.51
C THR A 353 -25.74 -4.98 -22.60
N GLN A 354 -25.99 -5.33 -23.85
CA GLN A 354 -25.80 -4.45 -25.01
C GLN A 354 -27.05 -3.58 -25.30
N ILE A 355 -26.84 -2.32 -25.70
CA ILE A 355 -27.85 -1.41 -26.27
C ILE A 355 -27.33 -0.94 -27.65
N PRO A 356 -28.15 -0.86 -28.72
CA PRO A 356 -27.63 -0.71 -30.09
C PRO A 356 -27.62 0.74 -30.62
N VAL A 357 -26.49 1.22 -31.17
CA VAL A 357 -26.38 2.24 -32.26
C VAL A 357 -25.04 2.10 -33.05
N GLU A 358 -25.09 2.38 -34.36
CA GLU A 358 -24.03 2.54 -35.40
C GLU A 358 -22.83 1.57 -35.44
N ALA A 359 -22.75 0.79 -36.53
CA ALA A 359 -21.85 -0.34 -36.73
C ALA A 359 -20.35 -0.07 -36.53
N GLN A 360 -19.83 1.13 -36.77
CA GLN A 360 -18.39 1.38 -36.61
C GLN A 360 -18.00 1.81 -35.19
N ARG A 361 -18.82 2.65 -34.56
CA ARG A 361 -18.62 3.11 -33.17
C ARG A 361 -18.78 1.95 -32.18
N MET A 362 -19.71 1.03 -32.46
CA MET A 362 -19.84 -0.19 -31.65
C MET A 362 -18.57 -1.06 -31.73
N TRP A 363 -17.93 -1.18 -32.90
CA TRP A 363 -16.72 -2.00 -33.04
C TRP A 363 -15.53 -1.38 -32.31
N GLU A 364 -15.36 -0.05 -32.37
CA GLU A 364 -14.35 0.65 -31.58
C GLU A 364 -14.60 0.49 -30.07
N ARG A 365 -15.87 0.52 -29.64
CA ARG A 365 -16.21 0.31 -28.23
C ARG A 365 -16.00 -1.12 -27.76
N VAL A 366 -16.35 -2.11 -28.57
CA VAL A 366 -16.09 -3.53 -28.27
C VAL A 366 -14.58 -3.80 -28.22
N ALA A 367 -13.80 -3.21 -29.13
CA ALA A 367 -12.34 -3.28 -29.09
C ALA A 367 -11.76 -2.73 -27.78
N GLU A 368 -12.27 -1.58 -27.36
CA GLU A 368 -11.91 -0.94 -26.09
C GLU A 368 -12.26 -1.83 -24.89
N ASP A 369 -13.50 -2.31 -24.81
CA ASP A 369 -13.97 -3.12 -23.69
C ASP A 369 -13.24 -4.46 -23.60
N ASN A 370 -13.00 -5.14 -24.73
CA ASN A 370 -12.23 -6.39 -24.76
C ASN A 370 -10.78 -6.19 -24.28
N ALA A 371 -10.13 -5.10 -24.70
CA ALA A 371 -8.76 -4.81 -24.29
C ALA A 371 -8.68 -4.52 -22.78
N LEU A 372 -9.62 -3.74 -22.25
CA LEU A 372 -9.71 -3.43 -20.82
C LEU A 372 -10.00 -4.69 -19.99
N ASP A 373 -10.92 -5.51 -20.45
CA ASP A 373 -11.29 -6.78 -19.81
C ASP A 373 -10.09 -7.75 -19.77
N HIS A 374 -9.38 -7.92 -20.90
CA HIS A 374 -8.16 -8.72 -20.93
C HIS A 374 -7.11 -8.21 -19.94
N LEU A 375 -6.79 -6.92 -19.96
CA LEU A 375 -5.80 -6.32 -19.06
C LEU A 375 -6.20 -6.47 -17.57
N GLN A 376 -7.48 -6.37 -17.25
CA GLN A 376 -7.99 -6.59 -15.90
C GLN A 376 -7.91 -8.06 -15.49
N LYS A 377 -8.33 -8.98 -16.37
CA LYS A 377 -8.31 -10.44 -16.14
C LYS A 377 -6.91 -10.97 -15.88
N VAL A 378 -5.91 -10.47 -16.61
CA VAL A 378 -4.52 -10.88 -16.39
C VAL A 378 -3.89 -10.21 -15.16
N GLY A 379 -4.57 -9.24 -14.54
CA GLY A 379 -4.14 -8.54 -13.33
C GLY A 379 -3.22 -7.36 -13.58
N LEU A 380 -3.20 -6.80 -14.80
CA LEU A 380 -2.40 -5.61 -15.13
C LEU A 380 -3.19 -4.31 -14.96
N LEU A 381 -4.52 -4.34 -15.10
CA LEU A 381 -5.42 -3.20 -14.88
C LEU A 381 -6.18 -3.35 -13.56
N ALA A 382 -6.22 -2.28 -12.76
CA ALA A 382 -6.98 -2.26 -11.51
C ALA A 382 -8.49 -2.35 -11.80
N PRO A 383 -9.30 -3.06 -10.99
CA PRO A 383 -10.75 -2.89 -10.99
C PRO A 383 -11.12 -1.44 -10.67
N GLN A 384 -12.28 -1.00 -11.17
CA GLN A 384 -12.72 0.38 -10.99
C GLN A 384 -12.88 0.70 -9.48
N GLY A 385 -12.21 1.77 -9.03
CA GLY A 385 -12.17 2.12 -7.62
C GLY A 385 -12.19 3.61 -7.33
N GLU A 386 -11.67 3.99 -6.16
CA GLU A 386 -11.58 5.38 -5.71
C GLU A 386 -10.67 6.21 -6.61
N VAL A 387 -9.51 5.67 -6.97
CA VAL A 387 -8.50 6.38 -7.79
C VAL A 387 -9.08 6.75 -9.16
N ASP A 388 -9.81 5.83 -9.81
CA ASP A 388 -10.49 6.09 -11.09
C ASP A 388 -11.46 7.28 -10.99
N ARG A 389 -12.17 7.45 -9.87
CA ARG A 389 -13.10 8.58 -9.66
C ARG A 389 -12.36 9.90 -9.51
N ILE A 390 -11.18 9.90 -8.89
CA ILE A 390 -10.34 11.09 -8.78
C ILE A 390 -9.85 11.50 -10.18
N LEU A 391 -9.34 10.55 -10.96
CA LEU A 391 -8.95 10.80 -12.35
C LEU A 391 -10.14 11.33 -13.17
N GLN A 392 -11.30 10.70 -13.03
CA GLN A 392 -12.52 11.09 -13.72
C GLN A 392 -12.95 12.52 -13.35
N THR A 393 -12.77 12.93 -12.10
CA THR A 393 -13.09 14.31 -11.65
C THR A 393 -12.22 15.33 -12.38
N VAL A 394 -10.91 15.07 -12.49
CA VAL A 394 -9.98 15.96 -13.22
C VAL A 394 -10.32 16.01 -14.71
N VAL A 395 -10.58 14.86 -15.33
CA VAL A 395 -10.98 14.79 -16.75
C VAL A 395 -12.30 15.52 -17.00
N ASN A 396 -13.30 15.33 -16.14
CA ASN A 396 -14.59 16.01 -16.26
C ASN A 396 -14.44 17.52 -16.13
N ASN A 397 -13.58 18.02 -15.22
CA ASN A 397 -13.27 19.43 -15.13
C ASN A 397 -12.71 19.96 -16.45
N LEU A 398 -11.76 19.26 -17.06
CA LEU A 398 -11.18 19.64 -18.36
C LEU A 398 -12.23 19.63 -19.48
N ILE A 399 -13.09 18.62 -19.55
CA ILE A 399 -14.16 18.50 -20.56
C ILE A 399 -15.14 19.67 -20.43
N ILE A 400 -15.61 19.95 -19.20
CA ILE A 400 -16.63 20.97 -18.93
C ILE A 400 -16.07 22.37 -19.23
N THR A 401 -14.87 22.71 -18.73
CA THR A 401 -14.32 24.06 -18.93
C THR A 401 -13.97 24.34 -20.39
N ASN A 402 -13.65 23.29 -21.16
CA ASN A 402 -13.37 23.39 -22.59
C ASN A 402 -14.59 23.17 -23.50
N LYS A 403 -15.77 22.89 -22.93
CA LYS A 403 -17.02 22.65 -23.67
C LYS A 403 -16.85 21.55 -24.74
N LEU A 404 -16.17 20.47 -24.38
CA LEU A 404 -15.96 19.35 -25.31
C LEU A 404 -17.22 18.49 -25.38
N GLU A 405 -17.68 18.21 -26.59
CA GLU A 405 -18.78 17.28 -26.87
C GLU A 405 -18.18 15.95 -27.33
N ILE A 406 -17.96 15.02 -26.39
CA ILE A 406 -17.34 13.71 -26.65
C ILE A 406 -18.38 12.62 -26.44
N VAL A 407 -18.55 11.74 -27.42
CA VAL A 407 -19.47 10.60 -27.35
C VAL A 407 -18.77 9.35 -27.91
N PRO A 408 -18.68 8.23 -27.16
CA PRO A 408 -19.17 8.02 -25.80
C PRO A 408 -18.34 8.73 -24.72
N ASP A 409 -18.84 8.72 -23.48
CA ASP A 409 -18.18 9.35 -22.35
C ASP A 409 -16.76 8.78 -22.11
N VAL A 410 -15.86 9.69 -21.72
CA VAL A 410 -14.47 9.35 -21.38
C VAL A 410 -14.41 8.61 -20.06
N ARG A 411 -13.69 7.49 -20.01
CA ARG A 411 -13.42 6.73 -18.77
C ARG A 411 -11.96 6.90 -18.36
N CYS A 412 -11.68 6.79 -17.07
CA CYS A 412 -10.32 6.68 -16.56
C CYS A 412 -10.11 5.30 -15.93
N ARG A 413 -8.94 4.70 -16.18
CA ARG A 413 -8.52 3.43 -15.57
C ARG A 413 -7.05 3.49 -15.17
N VAL A 414 -6.65 2.64 -14.23
CA VAL A 414 -5.28 2.62 -13.72
C VAL A 414 -4.58 1.31 -14.04
N LEU A 415 -3.43 1.40 -14.70
CA LEU A 415 -2.52 0.29 -14.92
C LEU A 415 -1.67 0.10 -13.65
N LEU A 416 -1.49 -1.14 -13.19
CA LEU A 416 -0.88 -1.44 -11.89
C LEU A 416 0.66 -1.33 -11.88
N THR A 417 1.27 -1.11 -13.05
CA THR A 417 2.71 -1.13 -13.27
C THR A 417 3.42 0.15 -12.81
N THR A 418 4.74 0.04 -12.58
CA THR A 418 5.63 1.13 -12.16
C THR A 418 6.13 2.05 -13.29
N PRO A 419 6.39 1.61 -14.54
CA PRO A 419 6.85 2.52 -15.58
C PRO A 419 5.87 3.67 -15.81
N LEU A 420 6.39 4.86 -16.08
CA LEU A 420 5.62 6.08 -16.24
C LEU A 420 4.98 6.08 -17.63
N GLU A 421 3.71 5.71 -17.69
CA GLU A 421 2.98 5.64 -18.94
C GLU A 421 1.55 6.16 -18.77
N SER A 422 1.10 6.82 -19.83
CA SER A 422 -0.29 7.19 -20.05
C SER A 422 -0.60 6.96 -21.52
N PHE A 423 -1.81 6.49 -21.80
CA PHE A 423 -2.27 6.23 -23.16
C PHE A 423 -3.80 6.18 -23.21
N THR A 424 -4.33 6.06 -24.42
CA THR A 424 -5.77 5.89 -24.66
C THR A 424 -6.08 4.53 -25.27
N ILE A 425 -7.09 3.86 -24.71
CA ILE A 425 -7.77 2.72 -25.34
C ILE A 425 -9.16 3.21 -25.72
N GLY A 426 -9.37 3.57 -26.99
CA GLY A 426 -10.63 4.18 -27.42
C GLY A 426 -10.90 5.47 -26.63
N HIS A 427 -12.02 5.52 -25.90
CA HIS A 427 -12.39 6.64 -25.03
C HIS A 427 -11.97 6.45 -23.56
N THR A 428 -11.13 5.45 -23.27
CA THR A 428 -10.59 5.24 -21.93
C THR A 428 -9.16 5.76 -21.84
N ILE A 429 -8.92 6.70 -20.94
CA ILE A 429 -7.59 7.14 -20.53
C ILE A 429 -7.06 6.14 -19.51
N VAL A 430 -5.88 5.57 -19.78
CA VAL A 430 -5.17 4.66 -18.88
C VAL A 430 -3.92 5.37 -18.37
N VAL A 431 -3.73 5.36 -17.05
CA VAL A 431 -2.56 5.96 -16.39
C VAL A 431 -1.90 4.91 -15.50
N SER A 432 -0.57 4.79 -15.52
CA SER A 432 0.11 3.83 -14.64
C SER A 432 0.18 4.31 -13.19
N ARG A 433 0.17 3.34 -12.27
CA ARG A 433 0.35 3.57 -10.84
C ARG A 433 1.64 4.33 -10.56
N GLY A 434 2.73 3.96 -11.23
CA GLY A 434 4.00 4.65 -11.05
C GLY A 434 3.97 6.11 -11.49
N LEU A 435 3.24 6.46 -12.57
CA LEU A 435 3.03 7.86 -12.94
C LEU A 435 2.24 8.61 -11.86
N LEU A 436 1.18 8.02 -11.31
CA LEU A 436 0.41 8.62 -10.23
C LEU A 436 1.22 8.82 -8.94
N ASP A 437 2.17 7.92 -8.64
CA ASP A 437 3.04 8.01 -7.47
C ASP A 437 3.96 9.24 -7.52
N VAL A 438 4.50 9.58 -8.70
CA VAL A 438 5.56 10.58 -8.85
C VAL A 438 5.07 12.00 -9.14
N LEU A 439 3.80 12.17 -9.52
CA LEU A 439 3.23 13.48 -9.82
C LEU A 439 3.11 14.33 -8.54
N PRO A 440 3.64 15.57 -8.51
CA PRO A 440 3.70 16.34 -7.27
C PRO A 440 2.35 16.92 -6.85
N ASP A 441 1.45 17.21 -7.79
CA ASP A 441 0.17 17.87 -7.52
C ASP A 441 -0.90 17.58 -8.58
N GLU A 442 -2.12 18.07 -8.32
CA GLU A 442 -3.27 17.89 -9.23
C GLU A 442 -3.08 18.61 -10.58
N ALA A 443 -2.35 19.72 -10.63
CA ALA A 443 -2.08 20.42 -11.90
C ALA A 443 -1.16 19.59 -12.81
N SER A 444 -0.18 18.90 -12.23
CA SER A 444 0.69 17.96 -12.94
C SER A 444 -0.10 16.72 -13.42
N LEU A 445 -1.05 16.24 -12.61
CA LEU A 445 -1.98 15.19 -13.03
C LEU A 445 -2.89 15.65 -14.18
N ALA A 446 -3.48 16.83 -14.08
CA ALA A 446 -4.31 17.43 -15.12
C ALA A 446 -3.52 17.60 -16.42
N MET A 447 -2.24 17.94 -16.36
CA MET A 447 -1.36 18.02 -17.51
C MET A 447 -1.25 16.67 -18.25
N MET A 448 -0.99 15.58 -17.52
CA MET A 448 -0.92 14.23 -18.10
C MET A 448 -2.26 13.80 -18.70
N LEU A 449 -3.36 14.04 -17.99
CA LEU A 449 -4.71 13.70 -18.46
C LEU A 449 -5.16 14.56 -19.65
N ALA A 450 -4.75 15.83 -19.73
CA ALA A 450 -5.06 16.72 -20.84
C ALA A 450 -4.40 16.25 -22.15
N HIS A 451 -3.19 15.68 -22.08
CA HIS A 451 -2.54 15.04 -23.23
C HIS A 451 -3.39 13.90 -23.81
N GLU A 452 -3.78 12.97 -22.95
CA GLU A 452 -4.57 11.81 -23.37
C GLU A 452 -6.00 12.21 -23.80
N LEU A 453 -6.61 13.18 -23.11
CA LEU A 453 -7.88 13.77 -23.53
C LEU A 453 -7.77 14.49 -24.89
N GLY A 454 -6.61 15.06 -25.19
CA GLY A 454 -6.28 15.64 -26.49
C GLY A 454 -6.39 14.61 -27.61
N HIS A 455 -5.85 13.40 -27.42
CA HIS A 455 -6.02 12.30 -28.39
C HIS A 455 -7.49 11.94 -28.63
N ILE A 456 -8.29 11.87 -27.56
CA ILE A 456 -9.73 11.55 -27.67
C ILE A 456 -10.46 12.68 -28.40
N ALA A 457 -10.22 13.94 -28.03
CA ALA A 457 -10.86 15.10 -28.63
C ALA A 457 -10.52 15.29 -30.11
N LEU A 458 -9.32 14.85 -30.54
CA LEU A 458 -8.89 14.84 -31.93
C LEU A 458 -9.38 13.60 -32.70
N GLY A 459 -10.02 12.65 -32.04
CA GLY A 459 -10.56 11.43 -32.66
C GLY A 459 -9.49 10.43 -33.10
N HIS A 460 -8.33 10.39 -32.42
CA HIS A 460 -7.27 9.44 -32.74
C HIS A 460 -7.71 8.00 -32.40
N ARG A 461 -7.93 7.18 -33.43
CA ARG A 461 -8.66 5.90 -33.32
C ARG A 461 -7.84 4.74 -32.78
N ILE A 462 -8.51 3.81 -32.13
CA ILE A 462 -7.95 2.51 -31.72
C ILE A 462 -7.90 1.52 -32.90
N ASN A 463 -7.02 0.52 -32.83
CA ASN A 463 -7.03 -0.61 -33.73
C ASN A 463 -8.30 -1.47 -33.52
N THR A 464 -9.26 -1.38 -34.44
CA THR A 464 -10.55 -2.11 -34.40
C THR A 464 -10.40 -3.63 -34.45
N LYS A 465 -9.22 -4.17 -34.79
CA LYS A 465 -8.96 -5.61 -34.71
C LYS A 465 -9.08 -6.17 -33.29
N LEU A 466 -8.93 -5.33 -32.27
CA LEU A 466 -9.15 -5.73 -30.87
C LEU A 466 -10.62 -6.02 -30.55
N ALA A 467 -11.57 -5.72 -31.44
CA ALA A 467 -12.96 -6.09 -31.24
C ALA A 467 -13.20 -7.61 -31.38
N PHE A 468 -12.28 -8.34 -32.01
CA PHE A 468 -12.40 -9.79 -32.16
C PHE A 468 -11.76 -10.49 -30.95
N THR A 469 -12.56 -11.26 -30.20
CA THR A 469 -12.13 -11.93 -28.97
C THR A 469 -11.02 -12.97 -29.20
N ASP A 470 -10.96 -13.59 -30.38
CA ASP A 470 -9.91 -14.55 -30.76
C ASP A 470 -8.50 -13.93 -30.73
N ARG A 471 -8.41 -12.60 -30.87
CA ARG A 471 -7.13 -11.87 -30.79
C ARG A 471 -6.52 -11.88 -29.40
N PHE A 472 -7.29 -12.23 -28.37
CA PHE A 472 -6.82 -12.37 -26.99
C PHE A 472 -6.51 -13.83 -26.61
N PHE A 473 -6.61 -14.78 -27.55
CA PHE A 473 -6.24 -16.18 -27.30
C PHE A 473 -4.73 -16.37 -27.41
N PHE A 474 -4.02 -15.88 -26.41
CA PHE A 474 -2.58 -16.09 -26.23
C PHE A 474 -2.26 -16.18 -24.73
N PRO A 475 -1.09 -16.76 -24.35
CA PRO A 475 -0.70 -16.83 -22.95
C PRO A 475 -0.59 -15.45 -22.30
N ASP A 476 -1.13 -15.25 -21.10
CA ASP A 476 -1.14 -13.96 -20.39
C ASP A 476 0.20 -13.21 -20.47
N ILE A 477 1.31 -13.93 -20.32
CA ILE A 477 2.68 -13.38 -20.34
C ILE A 477 3.04 -12.66 -21.65
N ASP A 478 2.38 -12.96 -22.77
CA ASP A 478 2.66 -12.32 -24.05
C ASP A 478 1.86 -11.01 -24.23
N THR A 479 1.10 -10.56 -23.22
CA THR A 479 0.20 -9.39 -23.32
C THR A 479 0.89 -8.12 -23.83
N PHE A 480 2.03 -7.72 -23.26
CA PHE A 480 2.76 -6.51 -23.71
C PHE A 480 3.38 -6.63 -25.11
N GLN A 481 3.43 -7.84 -25.66
CA GLN A 481 3.97 -8.08 -27.00
C GLN A 481 2.86 -8.12 -28.06
N ARG A 482 1.62 -8.32 -27.61
CA ARG A 482 0.42 -8.49 -28.45
C ARG A 482 -0.46 -7.24 -28.48
N LEU A 483 -0.44 -6.45 -27.42
CA LEU A 483 -1.17 -5.18 -27.32
C LEU A 483 -0.19 -4.02 -27.46
N ASP A 484 -0.59 -3.02 -28.25
CA ASP A 484 0.14 -1.79 -28.49
C ASP A 484 -0.88 -0.68 -28.80
N PHE A 485 -0.79 0.41 -28.06
CA PHE A 485 -1.63 1.60 -28.17
C PHE A 485 -0.80 2.85 -28.49
N GLY A 486 0.46 2.67 -28.90
CA GLY A 486 1.32 3.73 -29.37
C GLY A 486 0.75 4.49 -30.56
N ARG A 487 1.01 5.79 -30.60
CA ARG A 487 0.57 6.75 -31.61
C ARG A 487 1.73 7.20 -32.50
N SER A 488 1.39 7.75 -33.66
CA SER A 488 2.39 8.34 -34.54
C SER A 488 2.98 9.63 -33.94
N PRO A 489 4.20 10.05 -34.30
CA PRO A 489 4.76 11.31 -33.82
C PRO A 489 3.91 12.55 -34.16
N ALA A 490 3.16 12.52 -35.28
CA ALA A 490 2.25 13.59 -35.66
C ALA A 490 1.04 13.67 -34.73
N ASP A 491 0.48 12.52 -34.36
CA ASP A 491 -0.63 12.43 -33.41
C ASP A 491 -0.20 12.93 -32.01
N GLU A 492 1.00 12.56 -31.57
CA GLU A 492 1.58 13.03 -30.30
C GLU A 492 1.72 14.55 -30.28
N GLN A 493 2.25 15.14 -31.36
CA GLN A 493 2.41 16.60 -31.46
C GLN A 493 1.07 17.33 -31.50
N ALA A 494 0.07 16.78 -32.19
CA ALA A 494 -1.26 17.35 -32.23
C ALA A 494 -1.94 17.29 -30.85
N ALA A 495 -1.78 16.19 -30.12
CA ALA A 495 -2.28 16.05 -28.76
C ALA A 495 -1.57 16.99 -27.78
N ASP A 496 -0.25 17.17 -27.89
CA ASP A 496 0.50 18.14 -27.10
C ASP A 496 -0.08 19.55 -27.26
N GLN A 497 -0.32 19.98 -28.50
CA GLN A 497 -0.90 21.29 -28.77
C GLN A 497 -2.31 21.40 -28.20
N LYS A 498 -3.14 20.37 -28.42
CA LYS A 498 -4.51 20.35 -27.91
C LYS A 498 -4.53 20.41 -26.39
N ALA A 499 -3.64 19.69 -25.71
CA ALA A 499 -3.54 19.67 -24.26
C ALA A 499 -3.17 21.03 -23.67
N VAL A 500 -2.25 21.76 -24.29
CA VAL A 500 -1.94 23.14 -23.89
C VAL A 500 -3.19 24.03 -23.97
N ASP A 501 -3.98 23.92 -25.05
CA ASP A 501 -5.24 24.66 -25.19
C ASP A 501 -6.24 24.26 -24.09
N LEU A 502 -6.36 22.95 -23.81
CA LEU A 502 -7.24 22.42 -22.78
C LEU A 502 -6.89 22.96 -21.39
N LEU A 503 -5.59 22.98 -21.05
CA LEU A 503 -5.09 23.44 -19.76
C LEU A 503 -5.22 24.96 -19.62
N THR A 504 -5.00 25.73 -20.68
CA THR A 504 -5.15 27.20 -20.68
C THR A 504 -6.59 27.62 -20.34
N ASN A 505 -7.57 26.84 -20.81
CA ASN A 505 -8.99 27.05 -20.54
C ASN A 505 -9.50 26.26 -19.32
N SER A 506 -8.64 25.94 -18.37
CA SER A 506 -8.99 25.14 -17.19
C SER A 506 -8.71 25.87 -15.87
N PRO A 507 -9.20 25.34 -14.73
CA PRO A 507 -8.83 25.85 -13.40
C PRO A 507 -7.34 25.70 -13.07
N TYR A 508 -6.58 24.94 -13.87
CA TYR A 508 -5.17 24.64 -13.63
C TYR A 508 -4.21 25.64 -14.27
N LYS A 509 -4.69 26.55 -15.13
CA LYS A 509 -3.86 27.47 -15.93
C LYS A 509 -2.80 28.24 -15.13
N ASP A 510 -3.14 28.64 -13.90
CA ASP A 510 -2.27 29.46 -13.04
C ASP A 510 -1.32 28.60 -12.17
N LYS A 511 -1.40 27.27 -12.27
CA LYS A 511 -0.65 26.29 -11.47
C LYS A 511 0.25 25.38 -12.32
N LEU A 512 0.43 25.69 -13.61
CA LEU A 512 1.20 24.85 -14.54
C LEU A 512 2.72 24.91 -14.33
N SER A 513 3.22 25.83 -13.49
CA SER A 513 4.66 25.94 -13.17
C SER A 513 5.23 24.63 -12.62
N ASN A 514 4.52 23.95 -11.72
CA ASN A 514 4.95 22.67 -11.17
C ASN A 514 4.85 21.53 -12.19
N ALA A 515 3.83 21.55 -13.04
CA ALA A 515 3.66 20.59 -14.13
C ALA A 515 4.84 20.65 -15.11
N GLY A 516 5.28 21.86 -15.48
CA GLY A 516 6.48 22.04 -16.29
C GLY A 516 7.79 21.71 -15.56
N LEU A 517 7.87 21.94 -14.24
CA LEU A 517 9.02 21.48 -13.42
C LEU A 517 9.12 19.95 -13.40
N PHE A 518 7.99 19.24 -13.31
CA PHE A 518 7.95 17.78 -13.41
C PHE A 518 8.57 17.29 -14.72
N LEU A 519 8.19 17.90 -15.86
CA LEU A 519 8.77 17.57 -17.16
C LEU A 519 10.28 17.85 -17.22
N LYS A 520 10.75 18.97 -16.65
CA LYS A 520 12.19 19.26 -16.55
C LYS A 520 12.93 18.23 -15.70
N ALA A 521 12.35 17.82 -14.58
CA ALA A 521 12.94 16.81 -13.71
C ALA A 521 13.00 15.44 -14.41
N LEU A 522 11.94 15.05 -15.11
CA LEU A 522 11.90 13.84 -15.91
C LEU A 522 12.95 13.88 -17.03
N GLN A 523 13.05 14.98 -17.77
CA GLN A 523 14.06 15.16 -18.82
C GLN A 523 15.48 15.08 -18.26
N ASN A 524 15.72 15.69 -17.11
CA ASN A 524 17.03 15.70 -16.45
C ASN A 524 17.47 14.30 -16.01
N ARG A 525 16.53 13.45 -15.57
CA ARG A 525 16.77 12.07 -15.13
C ARG A 525 16.60 11.00 -16.22
N ALA A 526 16.12 11.39 -17.40
CA ALA A 526 15.84 10.46 -18.50
C ALA A 526 17.07 9.64 -18.98
N PRO A 527 18.32 10.16 -18.97
CA PRO A 527 19.47 9.35 -19.33
C PRO A 527 19.71 8.16 -18.39
N GLU A 528 19.37 8.30 -17.11
CA GLU A 528 19.57 7.26 -16.09
C GLU A 528 18.33 6.36 -15.92
N LEU A 529 17.13 6.90 -16.09
CA LEU A 529 15.86 6.22 -15.81
C LEU A 529 15.22 5.59 -17.05
N THR A 530 16.02 4.85 -17.81
CA THR A 530 15.65 4.31 -19.13
C THR A 530 14.52 3.28 -19.10
N SER A 531 14.37 2.52 -18.03
CA SER A 531 13.34 1.50 -17.85
C SER A 531 12.06 2.12 -17.30
N LEU A 532 12.18 3.10 -16.40
CA LEU A 532 11.07 3.81 -15.79
C LEU A 532 10.29 4.64 -16.83
N ILE A 533 10.97 5.23 -17.81
CA ILE A 533 10.32 6.06 -18.86
C ILE A 533 10.00 5.29 -20.14
N LYS A 534 10.28 3.99 -20.17
CA LYS A 534 9.95 3.10 -21.29
C LYS A 534 8.53 2.56 -21.06
N PRO A 535 7.55 2.97 -21.89
CA PRO A 535 6.19 2.48 -21.76
C PRO A 535 6.10 1.01 -22.19
N HIS A 536 5.09 0.30 -21.68
CA HIS A 536 4.75 -1.03 -22.17
C HIS A 536 3.75 -0.98 -23.32
N LEU A 537 2.77 -0.08 -23.20
CA LEU A 537 1.58 -0.09 -24.04
C LEU A 537 1.38 1.22 -24.81
N GLY A 538 1.92 2.34 -24.32
CA GLY A 538 1.79 3.68 -24.92
C GLY A 538 3.07 4.21 -25.57
N ASN A 539 3.12 5.53 -25.76
CA ASN A 539 4.35 6.24 -26.17
C ASN A 539 5.12 6.75 -24.95
N THR A 540 6.39 7.05 -25.17
CA THR A 540 7.27 7.57 -24.12
C THR A 540 6.87 9.00 -23.74
N LEU A 541 6.90 9.31 -22.44
CA LEU A 541 6.68 10.66 -21.92
C LEU A 541 7.81 11.62 -22.29
N GLY A 542 9.00 11.11 -22.58
CA GLY A 542 10.15 11.91 -22.93
C GLY A 542 11.46 11.14 -22.89
N ASN A 543 12.50 11.80 -23.35
CA ASN A 543 13.88 11.34 -23.32
C ASN A 543 14.81 12.50 -22.94
N ALA A 544 16.11 12.26 -22.92
CA ALA A 544 17.11 13.27 -22.57
C ALA A 544 17.01 14.58 -23.40
N LYS A 545 16.52 14.52 -24.64
CA LYS A 545 16.46 15.67 -25.57
C LYS A 545 15.12 16.39 -25.55
N THR A 546 14.02 15.64 -25.44
CA THR A 546 12.67 16.17 -25.59
C THR A 546 11.70 15.45 -24.68
N THR A 547 10.73 16.17 -24.12
CA THR A 547 9.56 15.59 -23.44
C THR A 547 8.29 15.91 -24.22
N ARG A 548 7.23 15.13 -23.98
CA ARG A 548 5.87 15.57 -24.26
C ARG A 548 5.65 16.95 -23.64
N LEU A 549 4.77 17.75 -24.23
CA LEU A 549 4.39 19.08 -23.75
C LEU A 549 5.62 19.99 -23.50
N SER A 550 6.60 19.93 -24.40
CA SER A 550 7.86 20.70 -24.29
C SER A 550 7.68 22.22 -24.14
N THR A 551 6.55 22.77 -24.61
CA THR A 551 6.14 24.16 -24.41
C THR A 551 5.91 24.49 -22.93
N LEU A 552 5.24 23.61 -22.17
CA LEU A 552 5.03 23.77 -20.73
C LEU A 552 6.36 23.67 -19.99
N ALA A 553 7.19 22.69 -20.34
CA ALA A 553 8.54 22.57 -19.78
C ALA A 553 9.35 23.85 -20.01
N SER A 554 9.30 24.42 -21.22
CA SER A 554 10.01 25.67 -21.55
C SER A 554 9.51 26.88 -20.76
N SER A 555 8.21 26.93 -20.47
CA SER A 555 7.59 28.03 -19.69
C SER A 555 7.83 27.94 -18.18
N ALA A 556 8.28 26.78 -17.68
CA ALA A 556 8.46 26.53 -16.26
C ALA A 556 9.68 27.29 -15.69
N PRO A 557 9.70 27.58 -14.38
CA PRO A 557 10.90 28.13 -13.73
C PRO A 557 12.11 27.18 -13.84
N PRO A 558 13.34 27.66 -13.61
CA PRO A 558 14.52 26.81 -13.56
C PRO A 558 14.39 25.68 -12.53
N LEU A 559 14.94 24.51 -12.87
CA LEU A 559 14.97 23.36 -11.97
C LEU A 559 16.15 23.53 -10.99
N GLU A 560 15.82 23.70 -9.71
CA GLU A 560 16.73 23.94 -8.60
C GLU A 560 16.70 22.74 -7.63
N MET A 561 17.48 21.70 -7.93
CA MET A 561 17.50 20.48 -7.11
C MET A 561 17.90 20.72 -5.66
N GLN A 562 18.68 21.77 -5.38
CA GLN A 562 19.11 22.12 -4.01
C GLN A 562 18.08 22.92 -3.21
N ARG A 563 17.01 23.41 -3.84
CA ARG A 563 15.95 24.13 -3.13
C ARG A 563 14.94 23.14 -2.54
N ILE A 564 14.86 23.06 -1.22
CA ILE A 564 14.00 22.10 -0.49
C ILE A 564 12.52 22.31 -0.84
N GLU A 565 12.08 23.57 -0.94
CA GLU A 565 10.69 23.93 -1.27
C GLU A 565 10.26 23.56 -2.69
N GLN A 566 11.21 23.38 -3.62
CA GLN A 566 10.90 23.06 -5.01
C GLN A 566 10.81 21.54 -5.21
N ILE A 567 9.59 21.03 -5.09
CA ILE A 567 9.27 19.61 -5.29
C ILE A 567 8.75 19.42 -6.72
N ALA A 568 9.66 19.03 -7.62
CA ALA A 568 9.33 18.81 -9.03
C ALA A 568 8.72 17.43 -9.29
N ALA A 569 9.10 16.42 -8.52
CA ALA A 569 8.58 15.05 -8.60
C ALA A 569 8.73 14.37 -7.23
N LEU A 570 7.97 13.30 -7.04
CA LEU A 570 7.94 12.51 -5.80
C LEU A 570 8.66 11.17 -5.96
N PRO A 571 9.01 10.52 -4.83
CA PRO A 571 9.51 9.15 -4.84
C PRO A 571 8.43 8.15 -5.27
N LEU A 572 8.89 6.98 -5.74
CA LEU A 572 8.00 5.89 -6.13
C LEU A 572 7.32 5.25 -4.91
N GLY A 573 6.06 4.87 -5.07
CA GLY A 573 5.32 4.08 -4.08
C GLY A 573 4.72 4.84 -2.90
N GLY A 574 4.74 6.18 -2.94
CA GLY A 574 4.30 7.02 -1.83
C GLY A 574 2.83 7.44 -1.83
N ARG A 575 2.06 7.21 -2.91
CA ARG A 575 0.69 7.76 -3.03
C ARG A 575 -0.39 6.72 -3.21
N ILE A 576 -0.13 5.69 -4.01
CA ILE A 576 -1.15 4.71 -4.36
C ILE A 576 -0.89 3.42 -3.61
N LYS A 577 -1.88 2.99 -2.82
CA LYS A 577 -1.88 1.69 -2.14
C LYS A 577 -2.60 0.67 -3.01
N LEU A 578 -1.93 -0.44 -3.28
CA LEU A 578 -2.48 -1.59 -3.98
C LEU A 578 -2.91 -2.65 -2.98
N ASN A 579 -4.17 -3.07 -3.04
CA ASN A 579 -4.64 -4.27 -2.38
C ASN A 579 -4.16 -5.49 -3.19
N SER A 580 -3.16 -6.20 -2.69
CA SER A 580 -2.56 -7.33 -3.39
C SER A 580 -3.49 -8.54 -3.60
N TRP A 581 -4.60 -8.62 -2.85
CA TRP A 581 -5.60 -9.67 -3.03
C TRP A 581 -6.51 -9.35 -4.21
N SER A 582 -7.20 -8.21 -4.13
CA SER A 582 -8.30 -7.84 -5.03
C SER A 582 -7.90 -6.90 -6.17
N ASN A 583 -6.63 -6.48 -6.23
CA ASN A 583 -6.08 -5.51 -7.17
C ASN A 583 -6.70 -4.10 -7.11
N HIS A 584 -7.51 -3.80 -6.09
CA HIS A 584 -8.10 -2.47 -5.91
C HIS A 584 -7.05 -1.46 -5.46
N LEU A 585 -7.23 -0.21 -5.90
CA LEU A 585 -6.37 0.90 -5.53
C LEU A 585 -7.06 1.85 -4.57
N GLU A 586 -6.31 2.29 -3.56
CA GLU A 586 -6.71 3.27 -2.56
C GLU A 586 -5.68 4.41 -2.54
N MET A 587 -6.14 5.63 -2.26
CA MET A 587 -5.23 6.75 -1.99
C MET A 587 -4.62 6.61 -0.59
N MET A 588 -3.31 6.75 -0.48
CA MET A 588 -2.65 6.80 0.81
C MET A 588 -2.89 8.15 1.49
N GLN A 589 -3.39 8.13 2.72
CA GLN A 589 -3.45 9.32 3.58
C GLN A 589 -2.08 9.58 4.21
N VAL A 590 -1.14 10.09 3.43
CA VAL A 590 0.21 10.43 3.95
C VAL A 590 0.20 11.84 4.50
N ARG A 591 0.60 12.00 5.76
CA ARG A 591 0.84 13.33 6.34
C ARG A 591 2.11 13.90 5.70
N PRO A 592 2.08 15.14 5.17
CA PRO A 592 3.29 15.76 4.62
C PRO A 592 4.39 15.79 5.67
N VAL A 593 5.53 15.17 5.38
CA VAL A 593 6.73 15.24 6.20
C VAL A 593 7.51 16.47 5.77
N ALA A 594 7.91 17.31 6.72
CA ALA A 594 8.77 18.44 6.43
C ALA A 594 10.16 17.92 6.06
N LEU A 595 10.60 18.22 4.83
CA LEU A 595 11.92 17.84 4.34
C LEU A 595 12.98 18.68 5.04
N LEU A 596 14.02 18.03 5.57
CA LEU A 596 15.14 18.70 6.26
C LEU A 596 16.32 18.96 5.33
N SER A 597 16.39 18.24 4.21
CA SER A 597 17.47 18.31 3.23
C SER A 597 16.96 18.12 1.80
N PRO A 598 17.67 18.65 0.78
CA PRO A 598 17.31 18.43 -0.62
C PRO A 598 17.32 16.95 -1.04
N GLN A 599 18.16 16.13 -0.41
CA GLN A 599 18.30 14.70 -0.68
C GLN A 599 17.04 13.91 -0.34
N GLU A 600 16.25 14.36 0.66
CA GLU A 600 14.99 13.71 1.03
C GLU A 600 13.89 13.83 -0.03
N LYS A 601 14.04 14.69 -1.05
CA LYS A 601 13.07 14.82 -2.15
C LYS A 601 12.97 13.55 -2.99
N MET A 602 14.08 12.83 -3.18
CA MET A 602 14.14 11.52 -3.84
C MET A 602 13.29 11.42 -5.13
N PRO A 603 13.38 12.38 -6.08
CA PRO A 603 12.49 12.42 -7.23
C PRO A 603 12.68 11.19 -8.12
N PHE A 604 11.60 10.43 -8.34
CA PHE A 604 11.59 9.17 -9.10
C PHE A 604 12.42 8.03 -8.48
N GLU A 605 12.81 8.15 -7.20
CA GLU A 605 13.65 7.14 -6.54
C GLU A 605 12.81 6.10 -5.77
N VAL A 606 13.38 4.91 -5.65
CA VAL A 606 12.85 3.82 -4.83
C VAL A 606 13.03 4.16 -3.36
N THR A 607 11.97 3.97 -2.58
CA THR A 607 11.98 4.13 -1.12
C THR A 607 11.61 2.84 -0.42
N PRO A 608 12.01 2.65 0.86
CA PRO A 608 11.66 1.46 1.62
C PRO A 608 10.17 1.42 1.97
N PHE A 609 9.65 0.21 2.15
CA PHE A 609 8.26 -0.02 2.55
C PHE A 609 8.09 -0.05 4.06
N PHE A 610 7.09 0.69 4.56
CA PHE A 610 6.66 0.63 5.96
C PHE A 610 5.12 0.55 6.02
N PRO A 611 4.52 -0.59 5.60
CA PRO A 611 3.08 -0.72 5.63
C PRO A 611 2.56 -0.67 7.08
N ASN A 612 1.45 0.03 7.28
CA ASN A 612 0.73 -0.05 8.55
C ASN A 612 -0.01 -1.39 8.62
N MET A 613 0.50 -2.32 9.44
CA MET A 613 -0.04 -3.67 9.51
C MET A 613 -1.31 -3.69 10.34
N THR A 614 -2.35 -4.33 9.81
CA THR A 614 -3.63 -4.53 10.48
C THR A 614 -4.06 -6.00 10.35
N ARG A 615 -5.01 -6.42 11.18
CA ARG A 615 -5.64 -7.75 11.08
C ARG A 615 -7.03 -7.61 10.49
N LEU A 616 -7.32 -8.38 9.46
CA LEU A 616 -8.67 -8.53 8.97
C LEU A 616 -9.43 -9.46 9.92
N SER A 617 -10.51 -8.94 10.49
CA SER A 617 -11.43 -9.76 11.27
C SER A 617 -12.36 -10.52 10.31
N PRO A 618 -12.73 -11.77 10.61
CA PRO A 618 -13.82 -12.41 9.87
C PRO A 618 -15.08 -11.54 9.99
N PRO A 619 -15.92 -11.44 8.94
CA PRO A 619 -17.14 -10.66 8.99
C PRO A 619 -17.97 -11.14 10.19
N SER A 620 -18.43 -10.18 11.02
CA SER A 620 -19.29 -10.49 12.15
C SER A 620 -20.49 -11.25 11.63
N THR A 621 -20.70 -12.48 12.12
CA THR A 621 -21.93 -13.22 11.88
C THR A 621 -23.05 -12.43 12.56
N GLU A 622 -23.68 -11.50 11.83
CA GLU A 622 -24.96 -10.94 12.24
C GLU A 622 -25.88 -12.13 12.39
N THR A 623 -26.15 -12.49 13.64
CA THR A 623 -27.21 -13.43 13.97
C THR A 623 -28.47 -12.68 13.56
N VAL A 624 -28.98 -12.96 12.36
CA VAL A 624 -30.29 -12.52 11.92
C VAL A 624 -31.26 -13.12 12.92
N ALA A 625 -31.56 -12.35 13.96
CA ALA A 625 -32.65 -12.62 14.85
C ALA A 625 -33.91 -12.52 13.99
N LEU A 626 -34.41 -13.68 13.56
CA LEU A 626 -35.76 -13.81 13.04
C LEU A 626 -36.70 -13.16 14.06
N LYS A 627 -37.22 -11.99 13.72
CA LYS A 627 -38.40 -11.40 14.34
C LYS A 627 -39.54 -11.46 13.37
#